data_AF-H1BC79-F1
#
_entry.id   AF-H1BC79-F1
#
_cell.length_a   1.000
_cell.length_b   1.000
_cell.length_c   1.000
_cell.angle_alpha   90.00
_cell.angle_beta   90.00
_cell.angle_gamma   90.00
#
_symmetry.space_group_name_H-M   'P 1'
#
loop_
_entity.id
_entity.type
_entity.pdbx_description
1 polymer ?
#
loop_
_entity_poly.entity_id
_entity_poly.type
_entity_poly.pdbx_seq_one_letter_code
_entity_poly.pdbx_strand_id
1 'polypeptide(L)'
;MQYQNQYPVIFMSLKDLKDLSFQDQLNNFQIILSEIISRNEELLISEHLDEMDRDLLKRYKAGTVNKAQLQNGLRFLSNCLEKHWKKKVVLLIDE
;
A
#
# COMPACT_ATOMS: atom_id res chain seq x y z
N MET A 1 -20.30 -11.73 -12.96
CA MET A 1 -20.40 -10.44 -12.24
C MET A 1 -20.48 -10.57 -10.72
N GLN A 2 -20.54 -11.78 -10.14
CA GLN A 2 -20.91 -11.99 -8.73
C GLN A 2 -19.89 -11.54 -7.66
N TYR A 3 -18.66 -11.16 -8.05
CA TYR A 3 -17.58 -10.76 -7.12
C TYR A 3 -16.98 -9.37 -7.40
N GLN A 4 -17.49 -8.64 -8.41
CA GLN A 4 -16.99 -7.30 -8.73
C GLN A 4 -17.38 -6.31 -7.62
N ASN A 5 -16.44 -5.42 -7.24
CA ASN A 5 -16.59 -4.41 -6.17
C ASN A 5 -16.87 -4.96 -4.76
N GLN A 6 -16.65 -6.26 -4.52
CA GLN A 6 -16.93 -6.82 -3.20
C GLN A 6 -15.78 -6.68 -2.21
N TYR A 7 -14.53 -6.66 -2.67
CA TYR A 7 -13.35 -6.64 -1.79
C TYR A 7 -12.37 -5.56 -2.24
N PRO A 8 -11.67 -4.87 -1.31
CA PRO A 8 -10.54 -4.04 -1.66
C PRO A 8 -9.45 -4.90 -2.28
N VAL A 9 -8.89 -4.47 -3.41
CA VAL A 9 -7.84 -5.19 -4.13
C VAL A 9 -6.61 -4.30 -4.24
N ILE A 10 -5.47 -4.80 -3.76
CA ILE A 10 -4.16 -4.25 -4.11
C ILE A 10 -3.62 -5.11 -5.25
N PHE A 11 -3.40 -4.48 -6.41
CA PHE A 11 -2.70 -5.11 -7.54
C PHE A 11 -1.30 -4.51 -7.66
N MET A 12 -0.29 -5.37 -7.64
CA MET A 12 1.12 -4.98 -7.83
C MET A 12 1.83 -5.95 -8.78
N SER A 13 2.76 -5.42 -9.58
CA SER A 13 3.64 -6.19 -10.47
C SER A 13 5.05 -6.23 -9.88
N LEU A 14 5.69 -7.40 -9.90
CA LEU A 14 7.10 -7.58 -9.53
C LEU A 14 8.04 -7.48 -10.75
N LYS A 15 7.51 -7.30 -11.97
CA LYS A 15 8.30 -7.14 -13.21
C LYS A 15 9.34 -6.04 -13.10
N ASP A 16 8.99 -4.95 -12.41
CA ASP A 16 9.82 -3.75 -12.26
C ASP A 16 10.93 -3.90 -11.21
N LEU A 17 11.05 -5.06 -10.54
CA LEU A 17 12.08 -5.35 -9.55
C LEU A 17 13.27 -6.16 -10.13
N LYS A 18 13.24 -6.52 -11.41
CA LYS A 18 14.05 -7.63 -11.94
C LYS A 18 15.56 -7.38 -12.12
N ASP A 19 16.10 -6.14 -12.14
CA ASP A 19 17.52 -5.94 -12.49
C ASP A 19 18.25 -4.76 -11.81
N LEU A 20 17.87 -4.37 -10.60
CA LEU A 20 18.48 -3.21 -9.93
C LEU A 20 19.14 -3.56 -8.59
N SER A 21 20.06 -2.70 -8.13
CA SER A 21 20.75 -2.88 -6.85
C SER A 21 19.75 -3.00 -5.69
N PHE A 22 20.17 -3.57 -4.55
CA PHE A 22 19.28 -3.68 -3.38
C PHE A 22 18.67 -2.33 -2.98
N GLN A 23 19.42 -1.24 -3.11
CA GLN A 23 18.93 0.10 -2.79
C GLN A 23 17.85 0.56 -3.78
N ASP A 24 18.05 0.29 -5.07
CA ASP A 24 17.08 0.63 -6.10
C ASP A 24 15.80 -0.21 -5.97
N GLN A 25 15.91 -1.47 -5.55
CA GLN A 25 14.74 -2.30 -5.24
C GLN A 25 13.92 -1.72 -4.08
N LEU A 26 14.57 -1.19 -3.04
CA LEU A 26 13.87 -0.49 -1.96
C LEU A 26 13.19 0.78 -2.48
N ASN A 27 13.86 1.56 -3.32
CA ASN A 27 13.28 2.76 -3.92
C ASN A 27 12.06 2.43 -4.79
N ASN A 28 12.15 1.40 -5.64
CA ASN A 28 11.03 0.94 -6.46
C ASN A 28 9.86 0.45 -5.60
N PHE A 29 10.14 -0.31 -4.55
CA PHE A 29 9.09 -0.75 -3.63
C PHE A 29 8.40 0.41 -2.92
N GLN A 30 9.15 1.44 -2.56
CA GLN A 30 8.60 2.67 -1.99
C GLN A 30 7.68 3.41 -2.98
N ILE A 31 8.06 3.45 -4.26
CA ILE A 31 7.24 4.02 -5.33
C ILE A 31 5.92 3.24 -5.45
N ILE A 32 5.99 1.90 -5.51
CA ILE A 32 4.80 1.04 -5.59
C ILE A 32 3.85 1.32 -4.42
N LEU A 33 4.35 1.41 -3.19
CA LEU A 33 3.51 1.71 -2.02
C LEU A 33 2.88 3.11 -2.11
N SER A 34 3.63 4.11 -2.57
CA SER A 34 3.10 5.46 -2.76
C SER A 34 2.01 5.52 -3.84
N GLU A 35 2.16 4.75 -4.92
CA GLU A 35 1.13 4.62 -5.96
C GLU A 35 -0.13 3.95 -5.45
N ILE A 36 0.00 2.88 -4.64
CA ILE A 36 -1.15 2.24 -4.00
C ILE A 36 -1.91 3.26 -3.16
N ILE A 37 -1.23 4.08 -2.36
CA ILE A 37 -1.89 5.12 -1.54
C ILE A 37 -2.53 6.19 -2.43
N SER A 38 -1.86 6.60 -3.50
CA SER A 38 -2.39 7.60 -4.45
C SER A 38 -3.65 7.12 -5.18
N ARG A 39 -3.84 5.80 -5.30
CA ARG A 39 -5.08 5.20 -5.83
C ARG A 39 -6.17 5.05 -4.76
N ASN A 40 -5.83 5.21 -3.49
CA ASN A 40 -6.72 5.04 -2.33
C ASN A 40 -6.62 6.27 -1.40
N GLU A 41 -6.72 7.48 -1.96
CA GLU A 41 -6.57 8.73 -1.20
C GLU A 41 -7.62 8.92 -0.12
N GLU A 42 -8.77 8.24 -0.23
CA GLU A 42 -9.80 8.19 0.80
C GLU A 42 -9.28 7.66 2.14
N LEU A 43 -8.20 6.86 2.13
CA LEU A 43 -7.53 6.41 3.36
C LEU A 43 -6.89 7.58 4.13
N LEU A 44 -6.43 8.63 3.43
CA LEU A 44 -5.76 9.78 4.07
C LEU A 44 -6.71 10.62 4.94
N ILE A 45 -8.00 10.55 4.67
CA ILE A 45 -9.06 11.28 5.38
C ILE A 45 -10.08 10.33 6.04
N SER A 46 -9.79 9.03 6.08
CA SER A 46 -10.74 8.05 6.59
C SER A 46 -11.01 8.24 8.09
N GLU A 47 -12.28 8.31 8.45
CA GLU A 47 -12.76 8.32 9.84
C GLU A 47 -12.57 6.97 10.54
N HIS A 48 -12.35 5.89 9.77
CA HIS A 48 -12.12 4.55 10.31
C HIS A 48 -10.66 4.26 10.66
N LEU A 49 -9.76 5.18 10.31
CA LEU A 49 -8.35 5.15 10.69
C LEU A 49 -8.12 6.12 11.84
N ASP A 50 -7.15 5.83 12.69
CA ASP A 50 -6.70 6.79 13.70
C ASP A 50 -5.71 7.81 13.10
N GLU A 51 -5.33 8.80 13.90
CA GLU A 51 -4.41 9.86 13.46
C GLU A 51 -3.02 9.29 13.10
N MET A 52 -2.54 8.30 13.86
CA MET A 52 -1.24 7.69 13.63
C MET A 52 -1.19 6.93 12.31
N ASP A 53 -2.26 6.19 11.97
CA ASP A 53 -2.43 5.52 10.69
C ASP A 53 -2.41 6.55 9.54
N ARG A 54 -3.19 7.63 9.64
CA ARG A 54 -3.22 8.67 8.59
C ARG A 54 -1.87 9.35 8.40
N ASP A 55 -1.17 9.65 9.48
CA ASP A 55 0.16 10.28 9.39
C ASP A 55 1.23 9.32 8.85
N LEU A 56 1.11 8.03 9.15
CA LEU A 56 1.98 7.02 8.54
C LEU A 56 1.66 6.86 7.04
N LEU A 57 0.39 6.86 6.63
CA LEU A 57 0.01 6.87 5.20
C LEU A 57 0.59 8.08 4.45
N LYS A 58 0.53 9.29 5.04
CA LYS A 58 1.15 10.49 4.44
C LYS A 58 2.66 10.31 4.27
N ARG A 59 3.35 9.70 5.23
CA ARG A 59 4.80 9.41 5.13
C ARG A 59 5.13 8.38 4.07
N TYR A 60 4.34 7.31 3.95
CA TYR A 60 4.51 6.36 2.85
C TYR A 60 4.32 7.04 1.49
N LYS A 61 3.26 7.85 1.35
CA LYS A 61 2.99 8.62 0.12
C LYS A 61 4.14 9.57 -0.22
N ALA A 62 4.66 10.28 0.77
CA ALA A 62 5.79 11.21 0.62
C ALA A 62 7.14 10.50 0.45
N GLY A 63 7.22 9.19 0.66
CA GLY A 63 8.46 8.45 0.56
C GLY A 63 9.47 8.75 1.68
N THR A 64 8.99 9.11 2.87
CA THR A 64 9.84 9.49 4.01
C THR A 64 9.87 8.43 5.12
N VAL A 65 9.42 7.21 4.81
CA VAL A 65 9.47 6.07 5.71
C VAL A 65 10.86 5.46 5.77
N ASN A 66 11.21 4.90 6.93
CA ASN A 66 12.48 4.19 7.08
C ASN A 66 12.40 2.76 6.51
N LYS A 67 13.55 2.08 6.41
CA LYS A 67 13.64 0.70 5.88
C LYS A 67 12.73 -0.30 6.60
N ALA A 68 12.64 -0.23 7.94
CA ALA A 68 11.82 -1.15 8.71
C ALA A 68 10.32 -0.94 8.47
N GLN A 69 9.90 0.32 8.31
CA GLN A 69 8.55 0.66 7.90
C GLN A 69 8.29 0.18 6.47
N LEU A 70 9.20 0.49 5.55
CA LEU A 70 9.10 0.08 4.16
C LEU A 70 8.88 -1.43 4.03
N GLN A 71 9.65 -2.26 4.74
CA GLN A 71 9.49 -3.72 4.81
C GLN A 71 8.08 -4.17 5.26
N ASN A 72 7.41 -3.37 6.09
CA ASN A 72 6.05 -3.63 6.59
C ASN A 72 4.95 -2.92 5.78
N GLY A 73 5.30 -2.21 4.70
CA GLY A 73 4.41 -1.33 3.96
C GLY A 73 3.15 -2.02 3.45
N LEU A 74 3.27 -3.15 2.77
CA LEU A 74 2.11 -3.90 2.25
C LEU A 74 1.17 -4.36 3.37
N ARG A 75 1.73 -4.82 4.49
CA ARG A 75 0.94 -5.25 5.65
C ARG A 75 0.18 -4.07 6.24
N PHE A 76 0.85 -2.93 6.39
CA PHE A 76 0.24 -1.71 6.88
C PHE A 76 -0.91 -1.24 5.97
N LEU A 77 -0.67 -1.14 4.66
CA LEU A 77 -1.69 -0.72 3.69
C LEU A 77 -2.89 -1.67 3.67
N SER A 78 -2.64 -2.98 3.73
CA SER A 78 -3.70 -3.99 3.81
C SER A 78 -4.56 -3.79 5.06
N ASN A 79 -3.94 -3.52 6.21
CA ASN A 79 -4.68 -3.22 7.44
C ASN A 79 -5.50 -1.93 7.32
N CYS A 80 -4.96 -0.87 6.71
CA CYS A 80 -5.69 0.37 6.50
C CYS A 80 -6.92 0.18 5.59
N LEU A 81 -6.76 -0.55 4.48
CA LEU A 81 -7.87 -0.89 3.59
C LEU A 81 -8.92 -1.77 4.29
N GLU A 82 -8.49 -2.77 5.08
CA GLU A 82 -9.42 -3.60 5.85
C GLU A 82 -10.19 -2.77 6.88
N LYS A 83 -9.51 -1.86 7.60
CA LYS A 83 -10.15 -0.95 8.56
C LYS A 83 -11.15 -0.03 7.88
N HIS A 84 -10.82 0.52 6.71
CA HIS A 84 -11.69 1.44 5.96
C HIS A 84 -12.92 0.73 5.40
N TRP A 85 -12.72 -0.38 4.68
CA TRP A 85 -13.78 -1.05 3.94
C TRP A 85 -14.51 -2.12 4.76
N LYS A 86 -14.02 -2.44 5.97
CA LYS A 86 -14.52 -3.51 6.85
C LYS A 86 -14.58 -4.88 6.16
N LYS A 87 -13.63 -5.12 5.25
CA LYS A 87 -13.55 -6.34 4.44
C LYS A 87 -12.11 -6.76 4.26
N LYS A 88 -11.89 -8.07 4.11
CA LYS A 88 -10.57 -8.63 3.80
C LYS A 88 -10.05 -8.08 2.48
N VAL A 89 -8.77 -7.74 2.45
CA VAL A 89 -8.07 -7.23 1.27
C VAL A 89 -7.51 -8.39 0.48
N VAL A 90 -7.70 -8.35 -0.83
CA VAL A 90 -7.08 -9.31 -1.75
C VAL A 90 -5.81 -8.67 -2.31
N LEU A 91 -4.68 -9.35 -2.13
CA LEU A 91 -3.40 -8.98 -2.74
C LEU A 91 -3.21 -9.83 -4.00
N LEU A 92 -3.16 -9.16 -5.15
CA LEU A 92 -2.85 -9.78 -6.44
C LEU A 92 -1.45 -9.33 -6.85
N ILE A 93 -0.54 -10.31 -6.97
CA ILE A 93 0.85 -10.09 -7.34
C ILE A 93 1.07 -10.72 -8.71
N ASP A 94 1.45 -9.90 -9.68
CA ASP A 94 1.85 -10.36 -11.03
C ASP A 94 3.39 -10.42 -11.11
N GLU A 95 3.93 -11.41 -11.81
CA GLU A 95 5.39 -11.65 -11.96
C GLU A 95 5.91 -11.32 -13.36
#